data_AF-A0A941PED5-F1
#
_entry.id   AF-A0A941PED5-F1
#
_cell.length_a   1.000
_cell.length_b   1.000
_cell.length_c   1.000
_cell.angle_alpha   90.00
_cell.angle_beta   90.00
_cell.angle_gamma   90.00
#
_symmetry.space_group_name_H-M   'P 1'
#
loop_
_entity.id
_entity.type
_entity.pdbx_description
1 polymer ?
#
loop_
_entity_poly.entity_id
_entity_poly.type
_entity_poly.pdbx_seq_one_letter_code
_entity_poly.pdbx_strand_id
1 'polypeptide(L)'
;MPRIIITKAAIQGIKRCRLFLGEENLHAAIRAIQAIKNSFALLQAEPQIRRLLDDRPELRELTSSFKSLDMEHFIVFAATKN
;
A
#
# COMPACT_ATOMS: atom_id res chain seq x y z
N MET A 1 8.89 6.28 17.98
CA MET A 1 9.02 5.28 16.91
C MET A 1 7.77 5.41 16.03
N PRO A 2 7.93 5.73 14.74
CA PRO A 2 6.79 5.95 13.85
C PRO A 2 5.92 4.69 13.73
N ARG A 3 4.61 4.85 13.96
CA ARG A 3 3.63 3.75 13.87
C ARG A 3 2.84 3.85 12.57
N ILE A 4 2.75 2.75 11.81
CA ILE A 4 1.94 2.67 10.61
C ILE A 4 0.48 2.40 10.97
N ILE A 5 -0.42 3.23 10.44
CA ILE A 5 -1.87 3.04 10.51
C ILE A 5 -2.38 2.72 9.10
N ILE A 6 -3.03 1.57 8.96
CA ILE A 6 -3.61 1.11 7.70
C ILE A 6 -5.11 1.37 7.72
N THR A 7 -5.63 2.05 6.69
CA THR A 7 -7.07 2.33 6.57
C THR A 7 -7.87 1.10 6.14
N LYS A 8 -9.18 1.08 6.44
CA LYS A 8 -10.08 0.01 5.98
C LYS A 8 -10.08 -0.14 4.45
N ALA A 9 -10.02 0.98 3.73
CA ALA A 9 -9.92 0.99 2.27
C ALA A 9 -8.63 0.32 1.78
N ALA A 10 -7.49 0.59 2.42
CA ALA A 10 -6.23 -0.07 2.10
C ALA A 10 -6.30 -1.59 2.34
N ILE A 11 -6.92 -2.05 3.44
CA ILE A 11 -7.11 -3.49 3.70
C ILE A 11 -7.96 -4.13 2.60
N GLN A 12 -9.04 -3.47 2.16
CA GLN A 12 -9.90 -3.97 1.11
C GLN A 12 -9.20 -4.00 -0.25
N GLY A 13 -8.37 -2.98 -0.54
CA GLY A 13 -7.42 -2.98 -1.65
C GLY A 13 -6.57 -4.23 -1.60
N ILE A 14 -5.73 -4.40 -0.58
CA ILE A 14 -4.80 -5.54 -0.46
C ILE A 14 -5.51 -6.89 -0.64
N LYS A 15 -6.72 -7.06 -0.07
CA LYS A 15 -7.52 -8.27 -0.27
C LYS A 15 -7.87 -8.51 -1.74
N ARG A 16 -8.33 -7.49 -2.46
CA ARG A 16 -8.62 -7.57 -3.90
C ARG A 16 -7.37 -7.90 -4.72
N CYS A 17 -6.22 -7.29 -4.40
CA CYS A 17 -4.93 -7.58 -5.06
C CYS A 17 -4.61 -9.07 -4.98
N ARG A 18 -4.72 -9.62 -3.76
CA ARG A 18 -4.38 -11.00 -3.49
C ARG A 18 -5.32 -11.98 -4.19
N LEU A 19 -6.62 -11.68 -4.23
CA LEU A 19 -7.59 -12.53 -4.93
C LEU A 19 -7.35 -12.51 -6.44
N PHE A 20 -7.27 -11.32 -7.03
CA PHE A 20 -7.04 -11.15 -8.46
C PHE A 20 -5.75 -11.82 -8.92
N LEU A 21 -4.62 -11.52 -8.27
CA LEU A 21 -3.34 -12.14 -8.64
C LEU A 21 -3.28 -13.62 -8.26
N GLY A 22 -3.98 -14.04 -7.20
CA GLY A 22 -3.98 -15.42 -6.73
C GLY A 22 -4.73 -16.37 -7.66
N GLU A 23 -5.77 -15.87 -8.34
CA GLU A 23 -6.52 -16.63 -9.36
C GLU A 23 -5.65 -16.95 -10.58
N GLU A 24 -4.79 -16.03 -11.03
CA GLU A 24 -3.94 -16.24 -12.20
C GLU A 24 -2.55 -16.80 -11.87
N ASN A 25 -1.90 -16.27 -10.83
CA ASN A 25 -0.51 -16.58 -10.51
C ASN A 25 -0.19 -16.33 -9.03
N LEU A 26 -0.20 -17.41 -8.24
CA LEU A 26 0.11 -17.36 -6.82
C LEU A 26 1.48 -16.69 -6.51
N HIS A 27 2.49 -16.88 -7.36
CA HIS A 27 3.80 -16.25 -7.17
C HIS A 27 3.72 -14.73 -7.39
N ALA A 28 2.90 -14.25 -8.32
CA ALA A 28 2.65 -12.82 -8.50
C ALA A 28 1.96 -12.22 -7.27
N ALA A 29 0.96 -12.91 -6.70
CA ALA A 29 0.30 -12.49 -5.47
C ALA A 29 1.29 -12.39 -4.29
N ILE A 30 2.16 -13.38 -4.12
CA ILE A 30 3.19 -13.38 -3.06
C ILE A 30 4.14 -12.19 -3.25
N ARG A 31 4.64 -11.97 -4.47
CA ARG A 31 5.55 -10.85 -4.79
C ARG A 31 4.89 -9.49 -4.53
N ALA A 32 3.62 -9.32 -4.89
CA ALA A 32 2.89 -8.08 -4.64
C ALA A 32 2.75 -7.80 -3.14
N ILE A 33 2.39 -8.80 -2.33
CA ILE A 33 2.30 -8.66 -0.87
C ILE A 33 3.67 -8.35 -0.25
N GLN A 34 4.75 -8.96 -0.73
CA GLN A 34 6.11 -8.65 -0.28
C GLN A 34 6.50 -7.21 -0.62
N ALA A 35 6.19 -6.73 -1.83
CA ALA A 35 6.46 -5.35 -2.22
C ALA A 35 5.70 -4.34 -1.35
N ILE A 36 4.45 -4.63 -0.99
CA ILE A 36 3.64 -3.82 -0.06
C ILE A 36 4.28 -3.79 1.33
N LYS A 37 4.70 -4.95 1.86
CA LYS A 37 5.40 -5.03 3.16
C LYS A 37 6.69 -4.22 3.18
N ASN A 38 7.50 -4.33 2.12
CA ASN A 38 8.75 -3.56 2.00
C ASN A 38 8.47 -2.06 1.93
N SER A 39 7.41 -1.66 1.22
CA SER A 39 7.00 -0.26 1.13
C SER A 39 6.54 0.28 2.49
N PHE A 40 5.89 -0.53 3.33
CA PHE A 40 5.58 -0.17 4.72
C PHE A 40 6.85 -0.03 5.56
N ALA A 41 7.79 -0.97 5.49
CA ALA A 41 9.07 -0.85 6.23
C ALA A 41 9.81 0.46 5.87
N LEU A 42 9.84 0.82 4.59
CA LEU A 42 10.42 2.09 4.13
C LEU A 42 9.64 3.30 4.65
N LEU A 43 8.31 3.27 4.64
CA LEU A 43 7.50 4.37 5.19
C LEU A 43 7.70 4.53 6.71
N GLN A 44 7.93 3.43 7.43
CA GLN A 44 8.25 3.47 8.85
C GLN A 44 9.65 4.07 9.09
N ALA A 45 10.63 3.72 8.27
CA ALA A 45 11.99 4.24 8.39
C ALA A 45 12.07 5.72 7.98
N GLU A 46 11.41 6.08 6.89
CA GLU A 46 11.56 7.36 6.20
C GLU A 46 10.20 7.91 5.73
N PRO A 47 9.36 8.39 6.68
CA PRO A 47 8.00 8.84 6.38
C PRO A 47 7.91 10.05 5.43
N GLN A 48 9.00 10.83 5.32
CA GLN A 48 9.10 11.99 4.44
C GLN A 48 9.23 11.66 2.95
N ILE A 49 9.58 10.41 2.59
CA ILE A 49 9.74 10.01 1.17
C ILE A 49 8.40 9.96 0.43
N ARG A 50 7.30 9.74 1.15
CA ARG A 50 5.98 9.57 0.52
C ARG A 50 5.23 10.90 0.46
N ARG A 51 4.48 11.08 -0.63
CA ARG A 51 3.65 12.26 -0.85
C ARG A 51 2.62 12.39 0.28
N LEU A 52 2.53 13.60 0.84
CA LEU A 52 1.44 14.01 1.71
C LEU A 52 0.13 13.90 0.95
N LEU A 53 -0.91 13.38 1.59
CA LEU A 53 -2.24 13.46 1.01
C LEU A 53 -2.79 14.87 1.26
N ASP A 54 -3.10 15.60 0.19
CA ASP A 54 -3.48 17.03 0.26
C ASP A 54 -4.68 17.25 1.22
N ASP A 55 -5.65 16.33 1.22
CA ASP A 55 -6.84 16.42 2.09
C ASP A 55 -6.61 15.93 3.53
N ARG A 56 -5.52 15.19 3.78
CA ARG A 56 -5.19 14.61 5.09
C ARG A 56 -3.66 14.55 5.27
N PRO A 57 -3.02 15.61 5.77
CA PRO A 57 -1.56 15.69 5.87
C PRO A 57 -0.95 14.68 6.87
N GLU A 58 -1.77 14.02 7.67
CA GLU A 58 -1.39 12.90 8.55
C GLU A 58 -1.22 11.58 7.77
N LEU A 59 -1.85 11.48 6.59
CA LEU A 59 -1.76 10.33 5.70
C LEU A 59 -0.62 10.51 4.70
N ARG A 60 0.00 9.39 4.35
CA ARG A 60 0.97 9.29 3.26
C ARG A 60 0.44 8.34 2.21
N GLU A 61 0.59 8.75 0.96
CA GLU A 61 0.17 7.95 -0.17
C GLU A 61 1.22 6.88 -0.51
N LEU A 62 0.78 5.63 -0.61
CA LEU A 62 1.58 4.52 -1.08
C LEU A 62 0.94 3.97 -2.34
N THR A 63 1.35 4.53 -3.48
CA THR A 63 0.99 4.04 -4.81
C THR A 63 1.91 2.89 -5.18
N SER A 64 1.34 1.70 -5.41
CA SER A 64 2.06 0.60 -6.06
C SER A 64 1.68 0.60 -7.53
N SER A 65 2.66 0.77 -8.43
CA SER A 65 2.49 0.79 -9.87
C SER A 65 2.33 -0.62 -10.46
N PHE A 66 1.35 -1.38 -9.93
CA PHE A 66 0.98 -2.67 -10.51
C PHE A 66 0.11 -2.42 -11.74
N LYS A 67 0.75 -2.29 -12.91
CA LYS A 67 0.12 -1.99 -14.21
C LYS A 67 -0.80 -3.09 -14.75
N SER A 68 -0.90 -4.26 -14.09
CA SER A 68 -1.68 -5.41 -14.60
C SER A 68 -3.08 -5.55 -14.01
N LEU A 69 -3.50 -4.65 -13.13
CA LEU A 69 -4.91 -4.54 -12.78
C LEU A 69 -5.46 -3.34 -13.52
N ASP A 70 -6.51 -3.53 -14.33
CA ASP A 70 -7.48 -2.51 -14.73
C ASP A 70 -8.26 -1.99 -13.50
N MET A 71 -7.54 -1.68 -12.42
CA MET A 71 -8.03 -1.08 -11.21
C MET A 71 -7.18 0.15 -10.94
N GLU A 72 -7.68 1.30 -11.38
CA GLU A 72 -7.16 2.64 -11.05
C GLU A 72 -7.11 2.95 -9.54
N HIS A 73 -7.34 1.97 -8.66
CA HIS A 73 -7.70 2.18 -7.26
C HIS A 73 -6.80 1.41 -6.28
N PHE A 74 -5.49 1.35 -6.52
CA PHE A 74 -4.53 1.02 -5.46
C PHE A 74 -3.86 2.26 -4.89
N ILE A 75 -4.66 3.06 -4.19
CA ILE A 75 -4.15 4.06 -3.28
C ILE A 75 -4.15 3.46 -1.87
N VAL A 76 -3.00 2.95 -1.45
CA VAL A 76 -2.81 2.46 -0.08
C VAL A 76 -2.49 3.67 0.79
N PHE A 77 -3.46 4.10 1.59
CA PHE A 77 -3.25 5.16 2.57
C PHE A 77 -2.65 4.58 3.85
N ALA A 78 -1.42 5.00 4.17
CA ALA A 78 -0.73 4.64 5.40
C ALA A 78 -0.33 5.92 6.15
N ALA A 79 -0.75 6.04 7.41
CA ALA A 79 -0.36 7.16 8.27
C ALA A 79 0.87 6.79 9.10
N THR A 80 1.74 7.75 9.37
CA THR A 80 2.82 7.63 10.35
C THR A 80 2.51 8.54 11.53
N LYS A 81 2.42 7.97 12.75
CA LYS A 81 2.29 8.75 13.99
C LYS A 81 3.65 8.82 14.68
N ASN A 82 4.16 10.02 14.92
CA ASN A 82 5.38 10.27 15.70
C ASN A 82 5.10 10.15 17.20
#